data_AF-A0A349LMG2-F1
#
_entry.id   AF-A0A349LMG2-F1
#
_cell.length_a   1.000
_cell.length_b   1.000
_cell.length_c   1.000
_cell.angle_alpha   90.00
_cell.angle_beta   90.00
_cell.angle_gamma   90.00
#
_symmetry.space_group_name_H-M   'P 1'
#
loop_
_entity.id
_entity.type
_entity.pdbx_description
1 polymer ?
#
loop_
_entity_poly.entity_id
_entity_poly.type
_entity_poly.pdbx_seq_one_letter_code
_entity_poly.pdbx_strand_id
1 'polypeptide(L)'
;MGFSQFLSEAHEHLNFGKALALSIPLNQSVKLSLSQVKALIEANQDVKESALRKIKPKLTLQGQRFNFNALMKGFGLLKFKAAFPAMEHWRLGAAATLSDSYSPVLNCLAPRQSSDAIEAGDRILMGKITYRALDKYQKIAENAARGKFPCNDPVAMGG
;
A
#
# COMPACT_ATOMS: atom_id res chain seq x y z
N MET A 1 20.14 -42.69 12.18
CA MET A 1 20.58 -41.58 11.30
C MET A 1 21.97 -41.16 11.73
N GLY A 2 22.93 -41.20 10.81
CA GLY A 2 24.31 -40.78 11.09
C GLY A 2 24.46 -39.27 10.98
N PHE A 3 25.44 -38.70 11.68
CA PHE A 3 25.77 -37.27 11.61
C PHE A 3 26.02 -36.78 10.18
N SER A 4 26.59 -37.64 9.31
CA SER A 4 26.80 -37.35 7.89
C SER A 4 25.51 -37.10 7.12
N GLN A 5 24.44 -37.83 7.42
CA GLN A 5 23.14 -37.70 6.77
C GLN A 5 22.44 -36.40 7.19
N PHE A 6 22.58 -36.00 8.46
CA PHE A 6 22.08 -34.71 8.93
C PHE A 6 22.77 -33.53 8.22
N LEU A 7 24.08 -33.61 8.00
CA LEU A 7 24.82 -32.56 7.28
C LEU A 7 24.46 -32.47 5.79
N SER A 8 24.12 -33.58 5.13
CA SER A 8 23.64 -33.55 3.74
C SER A 8 22.24 -32.94 3.63
N GLU A 9 21.32 -33.31 4.52
CA GLU A 9 19.95 -32.77 4.56
C GLU A 9 19.94 -31.27 4.91
N ALA A 10 20.87 -30.82 5.79
CA ALA A 10 21.03 -29.41 6.12
C ALA A 10 21.53 -28.55 4.95
N HIS A 11 22.25 -29.14 3.98
CA HIS A 11 22.71 -28.43 2.78
C HIS A 11 21.60 -28.27 1.73
N GLU A 12 20.64 -29.19 1.66
CA GLU A 12 19.56 -29.18 0.67
C GLU A 12 18.43 -28.20 1.03
N HIS A 13 18.29 -27.85 2.31
CA HIS A 13 17.24 -26.95 2.79
C HIS A 13 17.82 -25.59 3.25
N LEU A 14 17.59 -24.55 2.45
CA LEU A 14 18.00 -23.15 2.71
C LEU A 14 17.52 -22.54 4.04
N ASN A 15 16.58 -23.19 4.74
CA ASN A 15 16.00 -22.71 6.00
C ASN A 15 16.47 -23.51 7.23
N PHE A 16 17.69 -24.03 7.24
CA PHE A 16 18.24 -24.63 8.44
C PHE A 16 18.56 -23.55 9.48
N GLY A 17 17.88 -23.60 10.62
CA GLY A 17 18.16 -22.73 11.77
C GLY A 17 19.51 -23.04 12.42
N LYS A 18 19.86 -22.31 13.48
CA LYS A 18 21.07 -22.62 14.26
C LYS A 18 20.99 -24.05 14.81
N ALA A 19 22.05 -24.82 14.63
CA ALA A 19 22.16 -26.20 15.12
C ALA A 19 23.28 -26.32 16.17
N LEU A 20 23.07 -27.18 17.17
CA LEU A 20 24.04 -27.47 18.23
C LEU A 20 24.56 -28.90 18.07
N ALA A 21 25.86 -29.07 17.90
CA ALA A 21 26.51 -30.37 17.89
C ALA A 21 26.83 -30.81 19.33
N LEU A 22 26.39 -32.02 19.71
CA LEU A 22 26.54 -32.55 21.06
C LEU A 22 27.23 -33.91 21.04
N SER A 23 28.20 -34.11 21.93
CA SER A 23 28.79 -35.42 22.22
C SER A 23 28.14 -36.01 23.47
N ILE A 24 27.52 -37.19 23.35
CA ILE A 24 26.85 -37.86 24.47
C ILE A 24 27.73 -39.02 24.97
N PRO A 25 28.16 -39.03 26.23
CA PRO A 25 28.94 -40.12 26.79
C PRO A 25 28.08 -41.39 26.92
N LEU A 26 28.61 -42.53 26.43
CA LEU A 26 27.87 -43.79 26.36
C LEU A 26 27.82 -44.55 27.70
N ASN A 27 28.60 -44.14 28.69
CA ASN A 27 28.71 -44.76 30.00
C ASN A 27 27.72 -44.23 31.05
N GLN A 28 26.73 -43.43 30.63
CA GLN A 28 25.71 -42.83 31.50
C GLN A 28 24.32 -43.44 31.28
N SER A 29 23.45 -43.28 32.27
CA SER A 29 22.06 -43.69 32.11
C SER A 29 21.34 -42.79 31.10
N VAL A 30 20.49 -43.40 30.27
CA VAL A 30 19.71 -42.70 29.23
C VAL A 30 18.90 -41.53 29.82
N LYS A 31 18.39 -41.70 31.04
CA LYS A 31 17.61 -40.66 31.75
C LYS A 31 18.44 -39.40 32.04
N LEU A 32 19.70 -39.56 32.44
CA LEU A 32 20.61 -38.43 32.69
C LEU A 32 20.96 -37.72 31.38
N SER A 33 21.32 -38.47 30.34
CA SER A 33 21.66 -37.90 29.03
C SER A 33 20.50 -37.10 28.43
N LEU A 34 19.26 -37.62 28.51
CA LEU A 34 18.08 -36.90 28.03
C LEU A 34 17.81 -35.61 28.82
N SER A 35 18.01 -35.63 30.13
CA SER A 35 17.82 -34.43 30.97
C SER A 35 18.80 -33.32 30.61
N GLN A 36 20.06 -33.68 30.32
CA GLN A 36 21.11 -32.74 29.92
C GLN A 36 20.85 -32.16 28.54
N VAL A 37 20.47 -33.00 27.56
CA VAL A 37 20.11 -32.54 26.22
C VAL A 37 18.93 -31.57 26.29
N LYS A 38 17.90 -31.89 27.10
CA LYS A 38 16.75 -31.00 27.29
C LYS A 38 17.16 -29.64 27.87
N ALA A 39 17.99 -29.62 28.90
CA ALA A 39 18.48 -28.38 29.50
C ALA A 39 19.29 -27.53 28.50
N LEU A 40 20.11 -28.17 27.65
CA LEU A 40 20.88 -27.48 26.62
C LEU A 40 19.99 -26.92 25.51
N ILE A 41 18.95 -27.65 25.10
CA ILE A 41 17.96 -27.15 24.14
C ILE A 41 17.23 -25.95 24.73
N GLU A 42 16.75 -26.01 25.97
CA GLU A 42 16.05 -24.91 26.64
C GLU A 42 16.95 -23.67 26.80
N ALA A 43 18.24 -23.86 27.11
CA ALA A 43 19.20 -22.76 27.24
C ALA A 43 19.58 -22.09 25.91
N ASN A 44 19.55 -22.86 24.80
CA ASN A 44 19.91 -22.37 23.46
C ASN A 44 18.69 -22.20 22.55
N GLN A 45 17.49 -22.36 23.09
CA GLN A 45 16.26 -22.00 22.40
C GLN A 45 16.34 -20.48 22.27
N ASP A 46 16.65 -19.98 21.07
CA ASP A 46 16.60 -18.56 20.76
C ASP A 46 15.19 -18.09 21.16
N VAL A 47 15.07 -17.49 22.36
CA VAL A 47 13.79 -17.06 22.91
C VAL A 47 13.31 -15.94 22.01
N LYS A 48 12.44 -16.36 21.10
CA LYS A 48 11.62 -15.55 20.22
C LYS A 48 12.48 -14.79 19.22
N GLU A 49 12.32 -15.17 17.96
CA GLU A 49 12.05 -14.21 16.90
C GLU A 49 11.33 -13.02 17.55
N SER A 50 12.11 -11.97 17.86
CA SER A 50 11.67 -10.82 18.63
C SER A 50 10.45 -10.33 17.90
N ALA A 51 9.26 -10.69 18.40
CA ALA A 51 8.00 -10.55 17.68
C ALA A 51 8.01 -9.13 17.13
N LEU A 52 8.24 -9.00 15.80
CA LEU A 52 8.64 -7.76 15.13
C LEU A 52 8.00 -6.62 15.89
N ARG A 53 8.79 -5.91 16.73
CA ARG A 53 8.24 -4.97 17.73
C ARG A 53 7.19 -4.18 16.98
N LYS A 54 5.90 -4.38 17.28
CA LYS A 54 4.84 -3.82 16.43
C LYS A 54 5.05 -2.32 16.39
N ILE A 55 5.69 -1.83 15.33
CA ILE A 55 6.05 -0.43 15.21
C ILE A 55 4.71 0.24 15.02
N LYS A 56 4.22 0.89 16.07
CA LYS A 56 2.98 1.65 15.98
C LYS A 56 3.29 2.80 15.02
N PRO A 57 2.66 2.87 13.84
CA PRO A 57 2.98 3.91 12.89
C PRO A 57 2.65 5.26 13.52
N LYS A 58 3.54 6.25 13.36
CA LYS A 58 3.33 7.62 13.88
C LYS A 58 2.07 8.26 13.28
N LEU A 59 1.68 7.82 12.08
CA LEU A 59 0.50 8.28 11.37
C LEU A 59 -0.46 7.10 11.20
N THR A 60 -1.66 7.24 11.74
CA THR A 60 -2.76 6.31 11.53
C THR A 60 -3.65 6.82 10.42
N LEU A 61 -4.12 5.93 9.54
CA LEU A 61 -5.06 6.31 8.49
C LEU A 61 -6.41 6.71 9.14
N GLN A 62 -6.86 7.94 8.87
CA GLN A 62 -8.06 8.52 9.50
C GLN A 62 -9.36 8.21 8.74
N GLY A 63 -9.28 7.58 7.55
CA GLY A 63 -10.43 7.28 6.69
C GLY A 63 -10.88 5.82 6.73
N GLN A 64 -12.16 5.57 6.41
CA GLN A 64 -12.79 4.23 6.48
C GLN A 64 -12.22 3.20 5.48
N ARG A 65 -11.73 3.62 4.30
CA ARG A 65 -11.10 2.72 3.30
C ARG A 65 -10.03 3.45 2.47
N PHE A 66 -8.82 2.89 2.45
CA PHE A 66 -7.74 3.34 1.57
C PHE A 66 -7.83 2.66 0.21
N ASN A 67 -8.11 3.44 -0.85
CA ASN A 67 -8.07 2.98 -2.23
C ASN A 67 -6.91 3.67 -2.96
N PHE A 68 -5.77 2.97 -3.05
CA PHE A 68 -4.55 3.49 -3.68
C PHE A 68 -4.77 3.90 -5.14
N ASN A 69 -5.48 3.06 -5.92
CA ASN A 69 -5.72 3.34 -7.34
C ASN A 69 -6.54 4.61 -7.54
N ALA A 70 -7.61 4.78 -6.75
CA ALA A 70 -8.41 6.01 -6.79
C ALA A 70 -7.59 7.24 -6.38
N LEU A 71 -6.72 7.11 -5.38
CA LEU A 71 -5.85 8.18 -4.93
C LEU A 71 -4.84 8.59 -6.01
N MET A 72 -4.20 7.62 -6.66
CA MET A 72 -3.23 7.89 -7.74
C MET A 72 -3.91 8.56 -8.94
N LYS A 73 -5.13 8.15 -9.30
CA LYS A 73 -5.95 8.85 -10.30
C LYS A 73 -6.22 10.30 -9.88
N GLY A 74 -6.62 10.53 -8.62
CA GLY A 74 -6.85 11.86 -8.08
C GLY A 74 -5.61 12.75 -8.04
N PHE A 75 -4.47 12.20 -7.65
CA PHE A 75 -3.18 12.89 -7.67
C PHE A 75 -2.76 13.26 -9.10
N GLY A 76 -2.93 12.34 -10.06
CA GLY A 76 -2.72 12.61 -11.48
C GLY A 76 -3.59 13.78 -11.98
N LEU A 77 -4.87 13.79 -11.60
CA LEU A 77 -5.79 14.89 -11.94
C LEU A 77 -5.32 16.23 -11.37
N LEU A 78 -4.87 16.28 -10.11
CA LEU A 78 -4.32 17.50 -9.51
C LEU A 78 -3.05 17.97 -10.25
N LYS A 79 -2.15 17.04 -10.61
CA LYS A 79 -0.97 17.37 -11.43
C LYS A 79 -1.36 17.95 -12.78
N PHE A 80 -2.36 17.38 -13.47
CA PHE A 80 -2.86 17.91 -14.73
C PHE A 80 -3.46 19.31 -14.58
N LYS A 81 -4.26 19.54 -13.53
CA LYS A 81 -4.82 20.86 -13.25
C LYS A 81 -3.73 21.89 -12.94
N ALA A 82 -2.67 21.49 -12.24
CA ALA A 82 -1.53 22.36 -11.96
C ALA A 82 -0.71 22.69 -13.22
N ALA A 83 -0.51 21.71 -14.12
CA ALA A 83 0.19 21.92 -15.39
C ALA A 83 -0.63 22.73 -16.40
N PHE A 84 -1.96 22.56 -16.40
CA PHE A 84 -2.88 23.20 -17.36
C PHE A 84 -4.04 23.92 -16.65
N PRO A 85 -3.77 25.02 -15.92
CA PRO A 85 -4.77 25.68 -15.08
C PRO A 85 -5.96 26.24 -15.85
N ALA A 86 -5.73 26.75 -17.07
CA ALA A 86 -6.76 27.33 -17.94
C ALA A 86 -7.58 26.30 -18.73
N MET A 87 -7.21 25.01 -18.69
CA MET A 87 -7.91 23.98 -19.44
C MET A 87 -9.31 23.73 -18.86
N GLU A 88 -10.28 23.51 -19.75
CA GLU A 88 -11.65 23.22 -19.38
C GLU A 88 -11.75 21.89 -18.62
N HIS A 89 -12.59 21.85 -17.58
CA HIS A 89 -12.74 20.68 -16.72
C HIS A 89 -13.09 19.40 -17.48
N TRP A 90 -13.92 19.49 -18.52
CA TRP A 90 -14.29 18.31 -19.30
C TRP A 90 -13.10 17.72 -20.09
N ARG A 91 -12.19 18.58 -20.59
CA ARG A 91 -10.96 18.15 -21.26
C ARG A 91 -9.99 17.52 -20.29
N LEU A 92 -9.85 18.12 -19.09
CA LEU A 92 -9.02 17.56 -18.02
C LEU A 92 -9.52 16.19 -17.59
N GLY A 93 -10.84 16.02 -17.40
CA GLY A 93 -11.45 14.74 -17.05
C GLY A 93 -11.26 13.66 -18.11
N ALA A 94 -11.41 14.02 -19.38
CA ALA A 94 -11.19 13.11 -20.50
C ALA A 94 -9.71 12.70 -20.61
N ALA A 95 -8.79 13.66 -20.55
CA ALA A 95 -7.35 13.40 -20.58
C ALA A 95 -6.86 12.57 -19.39
N ALA A 96 -7.44 12.77 -18.20
CA ALA A 96 -7.10 12.01 -17.00
C ALA A 96 -7.80 10.65 -16.90
N THR A 97 -8.62 10.26 -17.88
CA THR A 97 -9.41 9.01 -17.88
C THR A 97 -10.24 8.83 -16.59
N LEU A 98 -10.90 9.90 -16.18
CA LEU A 98 -11.58 9.98 -14.87
C LEU A 98 -12.87 9.14 -14.81
N SER A 99 -13.53 8.97 -15.96
CA SER A 99 -14.77 8.19 -16.08
C SER A 99 -14.64 7.15 -17.18
N ASP A 100 -14.94 5.89 -16.86
CA ASP A 100 -14.90 4.80 -17.83
C ASP A 100 -15.97 4.95 -18.93
N SER A 101 -17.08 5.64 -18.62
CA SER A 101 -18.16 5.89 -19.58
C SER A 101 -17.90 7.08 -20.50
N TYR A 102 -17.40 8.20 -19.97
CA TYR A 102 -17.29 9.46 -20.72
C TYR A 102 -15.90 9.70 -21.32
N SER A 103 -14.83 9.21 -20.70
CA SER A 103 -13.46 9.49 -21.18
C SER A 103 -13.17 8.87 -22.56
N PRO A 104 -13.65 7.65 -22.89
CA PRO A 104 -13.38 7.06 -24.21
C PRO A 104 -14.12 7.74 -25.36
N VAL A 105 -15.28 8.36 -25.08
CA VAL A 105 -16.14 8.97 -26.09
C VAL A 105 -15.74 10.42 -26.37
N LEU A 106 -15.18 11.12 -25.38
CA LEU A 106 -14.80 12.52 -25.49
C LEU A 106 -13.36 12.70 -25.99
N ASN A 107 -13.21 13.39 -27.12
CA ASN A 107 -11.90 13.83 -27.59
C ASN A 107 -11.46 15.12 -26.88
N CYS A 108 -10.42 15.04 -26.04
CA CYS A 108 -9.88 16.17 -25.28
C CYS A 108 -9.29 17.30 -26.15
N LEU A 109 -8.93 16.98 -27.40
CA LEU A 109 -8.39 17.92 -28.39
C LEU A 109 -9.49 18.52 -29.30
N ALA A 110 -10.75 18.11 -29.15
CA ALA A 110 -11.84 18.61 -29.99
C ALA A 110 -12.01 20.15 -29.87
N PRO A 111 -12.62 20.81 -30.88
CA PRO A 111 -12.99 22.21 -30.81
C PRO A 111 -13.89 22.53 -29.61
N ARG A 112 -13.85 23.78 -29.11
CA ARG A 112 -14.64 24.19 -27.94
C ARG A 112 -16.15 24.07 -28.18
N GLN A 113 -16.62 24.40 -29.37
CA GLN A 113 -18.01 24.19 -29.77
C GLN A 113 -18.19 22.72 -30.17
N SER A 114 -19.21 22.06 -29.62
CA SER A 114 -19.63 20.73 -30.03
C SER A 114 -20.48 20.83 -31.29
N SER A 115 -20.30 19.88 -32.20
CA SER A 115 -21.17 19.74 -33.37
C SER A 115 -22.44 18.94 -33.07
N ASP A 116 -22.40 18.13 -32.00
CA ASP A 116 -23.48 17.24 -31.59
C ASP A 116 -24.04 17.64 -30.21
N ALA A 117 -25.36 17.55 -30.06
CA ALA A 117 -26.06 17.82 -28.81
C ALA A 117 -25.76 16.74 -27.75
N ILE A 118 -25.54 15.49 -28.17
CA ILE A 118 -25.17 14.39 -27.27
C ILE A 118 -23.79 14.67 -26.67
N GLU A 119 -22.82 14.99 -27.54
CA GLU A 119 -21.46 15.36 -27.12
C GLU A 119 -21.47 16.59 -26.18
N ALA A 120 -22.32 17.58 -26.44
CA ALA A 120 -22.48 18.73 -25.56
C ALA A 120 -22.89 18.32 -24.13
N GLY A 121 -23.85 17.40 -24.02
CA GLY A 121 -24.31 16.84 -22.75
C GLY A 121 -23.20 16.09 -22.02
N ASP A 122 -22.45 15.26 -22.73
CA ASP A 122 -21.34 14.50 -22.18
C ASP A 122 -20.21 15.40 -21.66
N ARG A 123 -19.88 16.46 -22.40
CA ARG A 123 -18.90 17.48 -21.98
C ARG A 123 -19.34 18.15 -20.66
N ILE A 124 -20.62 18.50 -20.53
CA ILE A 124 -21.15 19.11 -19.30
C ILE A 124 -21.02 18.14 -18.12
N LEU A 125 -21.41 16.88 -18.32
CA LEU A 125 -21.38 15.89 -17.26
C LEU A 125 -19.95 15.55 -16.83
N MET A 126 -19.04 15.37 -17.80
CA MET A 126 -17.62 15.18 -17.53
C MET A 126 -17.02 16.38 -16.78
N GLY A 127 -17.41 17.60 -17.14
CA GLY A 127 -17.03 18.81 -16.41
C GLY A 127 -17.45 18.77 -14.94
N LYS A 128 -18.69 18.37 -14.64
CA LYS A 128 -19.21 18.22 -13.27
C LYS A 128 -18.46 17.13 -12.49
N ILE A 129 -18.20 15.97 -13.11
CA ILE A 129 -17.45 14.87 -12.48
C ILE A 129 -16.05 15.35 -12.12
N THR A 130 -15.37 16.01 -13.05
CA THR A 130 -14.02 16.52 -12.87
C THR A 130 -13.94 17.58 -11.77
N TYR A 131 -14.88 18.52 -11.75
CA TYR A 131 -14.97 19.53 -10.69
C TYR A 131 -15.09 18.89 -9.30
N ARG A 132 -16.00 17.93 -9.15
CA ARG A 132 -16.20 17.21 -7.87
C ARG A 132 -14.95 16.41 -7.47
N ALA A 133 -14.26 15.80 -8.43
CA ALA A 133 -13.03 15.07 -8.17
C ALA A 133 -11.91 16.00 -7.72
N LEU A 134 -11.73 17.15 -8.39
CA LEU A 134 -10.74 18.16 -8.00
C LEU A 134 -10.97 18.64 -6.57
N ASP A 135 -12.18 19.06 -6.24
CA ASP A 135 -12.54 19.51 -4.89
C ASP A 135 -12.25 18.42 -3.83
N LYS A 136 -12.68 17.18 -4.10
CA LYS A 136 -12.42 16.03 -3.21
C LYS A 136 -10.93 15.79 -2.99
N TYR A 137 -10.14 15.70 -4.05
CA TYR A 137 -8.73 15.34 -3.94
C TYR A 137 -7.87 16.51 -3.43
N GLN A 138 -8.29 17.75 -3.68
CA GLN A 138 -7.68 18.92 -3.07
C GLN A 138 -7.87 18.90 -1.54
N LYS A 139 -9.08 18.65 -1.05
CA LYS A 139 -9.34 18.47 0.39
C LYS A 139 -8.51 17.34 1.00
N ILE A 140 -8.37 16.23 0.28
CA ILE A 140 -7.51 15.11 0.71
C ILE A 140 -6.05 15.54 0.82
N ALA A 141 -5.52 16.26 -0.17
CA ALA A 141 -4.14 16.76 -0.14
C ALA A 141 -3.92 17.77 1.00
N GLU A 142 -4.86 18.68 1.20
CA GLU A 142 -4.81 19.69 2.26
C GLU A 142 -4.92 19.08 3.67
N ASN A 143 -5.79 18.09 3.88
CA ASN A 143 -5.87 17.37 5.15
C ASN A 143 -4.63 16.49 5.38
N ALA A 144 -4.06 15.91 4.31
CA ALA A 144 -2.80 15.16 4.40
C ALA A 144 -1.64 16.04 4.88
N ALA A 145 -1.55 17.28 4.39
CA ALA A 145 -0.56 18.26 4.85
C ALA A 145 -0.73 18.61 6.34
N ARG A 146 -1.94 18.46 6.89
CA ARG A 146 -2.27 18.67 8.31
C ARG A 146 -2.17 17.38 9.15
N GLY A 147 -1.64 16.29 8.59
CA GLY A 147 -1.49 15.01 9.29
C GLY A 147 -2.75 14.15 9.36
N LYS A 148 -3.82 14.53 8.65
CA LYS A 148 -5.07 13.77 8.56
C LYS A 148 -5.21 13.14 7.18
N PHE A 149 -4.88 11.85 7.07
CA PHE A 149 -4.92 11.15 5.78
C PHE A 149 -5.50 9.75 5.87
N PRO A 150 -6.27 9.28 4.88
CA PRO A 150 -7.00 10.05 3.87
C PRO A 150 -8.28 10.64 4.50
N CYS A 151 -8.51 11.94 4.30
CA CYS A 151 -9.67 12.65 4.85
C CYS A 151 -10.12 13.74 3.86
N ASN A 152 -11.40 13.77 3.51
CA ASN A 152 -11.98 14.78 2.61
C ASN A 152 -12.92 15.75 3.34
N ASP A 153 -12.80 15.83 4.67
CA ASP A 153 -13.58 16.78 5.47
C ASP A 153 -13.29 18.21 5.03
N PRO A 154 -14.26 19.13 5.22
CA PRO A 154 -14.04 20.54 4.99
C PRO A 154 -12.79 21.01 5.74
N VAL A 155 -11.85 21.57 5.00
CA VAL A 155 -10.66 22.17 5.58
C VAL A 155 -11.10 23.51 6.19
N ALA A 156 -10.90 23.67 7.50
CA ALA A 156 -11.15 24.95 8.15
C ALA A 156 -10.26 26.02 7.49
N MET A 157 -10.89 26.97 6.80
CA MET A 157 -10.20 28.15 6.28
C MET A 157 -9.76 28.95 7.50
N GLY A 158 -8.45 29.04 7.74
CA GLY A 158 -7.93 30.06 8.64
C GLY A 158 -8.37 31.41 8.09
N GLY A 159 -9.09 32.18 8.90
CA GLY A 159 -9.52 33.54 8.56
C GLY A 159 -8.35 34.50 8.38
#